data_AF-A0A2G9EFC5-F1
#
_entry.id   AF-A0A2G9EFC5-F1
#
_cell.length_a   1.000
_cell.length_b   1.000
_cell.length_c   1.000
_cell.angle_alpha   90.00
_cell.angle_beta   90.00
_cell.angle_gamma   90.00
#
_symmetry.space_group_name_H-M   'P 1'
#
loop_
_entity.id
_entity.type
_entity.pdbx_description
1 polymer ?
#
loop_
_entity_poly.entity_id
_entity_poly.type
_entity_poly.pdbx_seq_one_letter_code
_entity_poly.pdbx_strand_id
1 'polypeptide(L)'
;MNIIVEKMTNEYIDDLLVRAAHHSTAIEGNTLTLGDTISILIYNYIPKGMTEREYYEVKNYKKAFELLLKADRVISTDLIKNYHRYIMENLREDNGEFKKIQNIILGSVIETTKPYLVPTVIEDWCQNLEYRLNNAKTDGEKIEAILDQHIKFEKIHPFGDGNGRTGRLLIIHSCLKENLAPILIPKEEKGKYINFLTSENIKEFVKWGIELENKERERIELFYNKEKEEK
;
A
#
# COMPACT_ATOMS: atom_id res chain seq x y z
N MET A 1 10.88 0.81 24.02
CA MET A 1 10.13 1.47 22.94
C MET A 1 8.86 0.67 22.80
N ASN A 2 7.67 1.25 22.97
CA ASN A 2 6.42 0.50 22.77
C ASN A 2 6.35 0.13 21.29
N ILE A 3 6.29 -1.17 21.00
CA ILE A 3 6.23 -1.67 19.64
C ILE A 3 4.76 -1.51 19.18
N ILE A 4 4.52 -0.73 18.13
CA ILE A 4 3.19 -0.49 17.56
C ILE A 4 2.48 -1.81 17.28
N VAL A 5 3.23 -2.79 16.76
CA VAL A 5 2.71 -4.12 16.43
C VAL A 5 2.15 -4.85 17.66
N GLU A 6 2.67 -4.62 18.86
CA GLU A 6 2.14 -5.22 20.10
C GLU A 6 0.78 -4.63 20.51
N LYS A 7 0.43 -3.44 19.99
CA LYS A 7 -0.85 -2.79 20.24
C LYS A 7 -1.90 -3.07 19.14
N MET A 8 -1.51 -3.73 18.06
CA MET A 8 -2.41 -4.07 16.97
C MET A 8 -3.32 -5.23 17.38
N THR A 9 -4.51 -4.90 17.85
CA THR A 9 -5.57 -5.87 18.17
C THR A 9 -6.08 -6.53 16.89
N ASN A 10 -6.72 -7.70 16.99
CA ASN A 10 -7.34 -8.35 15.83
C ASN A 10 -8.42 -7.45 15.19
N GLU A 11 -9.20 -6.73 15.99
CA GLU A 11 -10.19 -5.77 15.49
C GLU A 11 -9.54 -4.63 14.70
N TYR A 12 -8.39 -4.12 15.18
CA TYR A 12 -7.64 -3.09 14.45
C TYR A 12 -7.09 -3.63 13.12
N ILE A 13 -6.59 -4.87 13.09
CA ILE A 13 -6.07 -5.50 11.87
C ILE A 13 -7.19 -5.63 10.82
N ASP A 14 -8.38 -6.09 11.22
CA ASP A 14 -9.55 -6.20 10.34
C ASP A 14 -9.98 -4.83 9.81
N ASP A 15 -10.03 -3.82 10.67
CA ASP A 15 -10.33 -2.45 10.28
C ASP A 15 -9.28 -1.89 9.30
N LEU A 16 -7.99 -2.11 9.56
CA LEU A 16 -6.89 -1.66 8.73
C LEU A 16 -6.97 -2.30 7.33
N LEU A 17 -7.24 -3.61 7.27
CA LEU A 17 -7.49 -4.34 6.02
C LEU A 17 -8.63 -3.69 5.23
N VAL A 18 -9.78 -3.44 5.87
CA VAL A 18 -10.95 -2.86 5.23
C VAL A 18 -10.64 -1.48 4.65
N ARG A 19 -10.03 -0.59 5.43
CA ARG A 19 -9.71 0.77 4.96
C ARG A 19 -8.62 0.78 3.90
N ALA A 20 -7.60 -0.06 4.03
CA ALA A 20 -6.54 -0.19 3.04
C ALA A 20 -7.12 -0.63 1.69
N ALA A 21 -8.00 -1.64 1.69
CA ALA A 21 -8.71 -2.06 0.49
C ALA A 21 -9.59 -0.93 -0.07
N HIS A 22 -10.47 -0.37 0.75
CA HIS A 22 -11.46 0.63 0.33
C HIS A 22 -10.81 1.87 -0.29
N HIS A 23 -9.87 2.51 0.42
CA HIS A 23 -9.24 3.73 -0.07
C HIS A 23 -8.37 3.44 -1.29
N SER A 24 -7.61 2.35 -1.27
CA SER A 24 -6.68 2.04 -2.35
C SER A 24 -7.39 1.67 -3.65
N THR A 25 -8.49 0.89 -3.61
CA THR A 25 -9.25 0.57 -4.82
C THR A 25 -10.03 1.78 -5.32
N ALA A 26 -10.61 2.59 -4.42
CA ALA A 26 -11.35 3.79 -4.82
C ALA A 26 -10.46 4.85 -5.48
N ILE A 27 -9.18 4.96 -5.09
CA ILE A 27 -8.20 5.81 -5.78
C ILE A 27 -8.07 5.41 -7.25
N GLU A 28 -8.17 4.12 -7.57
CA GLU A 28 -8.12 3.59 -8.94
C GLU A 28 -9.50 3.59 -9.65
N GLY A 29 -10.55 4.10 -9.01
CA GLY A 29 -11.88 4.25 -9.61
C GLY A 29 -12.90 3.17 -9.25
N ASN A 30 -12.58 2.25 -8.33
CA ASN A 30 -13.55 1.31 -7.79
C ASN A 30 -14.68 2.04 -7.05
N THR A 31 -15.94 1.67 -7.31
CA THR A 31 -17.11 2.41 -6.80
C THR A 31 -17.69 1.85 -5.51
N LEU A 32 -17.19 0.72 -5.01
CA LEU A 32 -17.70 0.06 -3.82
C LEU A 32 -17.61 0.94 -2.58
N THR A 33 -18.67 0.90 -1.77
CA THR A 33 -18.72 1.64 -0.52
C THR A 33 -17.86 0.97 0.56
N LEU A 34 -17.62 1.69 1.66
CA LEU A 34 -16.98 1.08 2.83
C LEU A 34 -17.80 -0.10 3.37
N GLY A 35 -19.14 0.00 3.35
CA GLY A 35 -20.05 -1.08 3.77
C GLY A 35 -19.96 -2.32 2.88
N ASP A 36 -19.83 -2.15 1.57
CA ASP A 36 -19.60 -3.26 0.64
C ASP A 36 -18.24 -3.93 0.92
N THR A 37 -17.21 -3.12 1.16
CA THR A 37 -15.87 -3.59 1.48
C THR A 37 -15.84 -4.44 2.76
N ILE A 38 -16.52 -3.99 3.82
CA ILE A 38 -16.69 -4.74 5.07
C ILE A 38 -17.41 -6.07 4.79
N SER A 39 -18.49 -6.03 4.02
CA SER A 39 -19.28 -7.22 3.68
C SER A 39 -18.42 -8.29 2.98
N ILE A 40 -17.60 -7.88 2.02
CA ILE A 40 -16.73 -8.78 1.22
C ILE A 40 -15.60 -9.38 2.05
N LEU A 41 -14.95 -8.57 2.89
CA LEU A 41 -13.70 -8.95 3.57
C LEU A 41 -13.93 -9.63 4.92
N ILE A 42 -14.85 -9.08 5.71
CA ILE A 42 -15.14 -9.51 7.09
C ILE A 42 -16.24 -10.57 7.08
N TYR A 43 -17.41 -10.25 6.52
CA TYR A 43 -18.57 -11.13 6.57
C TYR A 43 -18.61 -12.19 5.46
N ASN A 44 -17.69 -12.15 4.50
CA ASN A 44 -17.67 -13.00 3.29
C ASN A 44 -19.01 -13.00 2.53
N TYR A 45 -19.75 -11.91 2.62
CA TYR A 45 -20.99 -11.69 1.90
C TYR A 45 -20.70 -10.92 0.61
N ILE A 46 -21.39 -11.26 -0.48
CA ILE A 46 -21.24 -10.57 -1.77
C ILE A 46 -22.46 -9.65 -1.97
N PRO A 47 -22.30 -8.32 -1.84
CA PRO A 47 -23.36 -7.36 -2.12
C PRO A 47 -23.83 -7.42 -3.58
N LYS A 48 -25.06 -6.96 -3.83
CA LYS A 48 -25.62 -6.87 -5.19
C LYS A 48 -25.17 -5.57 -5.87
N GLY A 49 -25.14 -5.57 -7.20
CA GLY A 49 -24.96 -4.34 -7.97
C GLY A 49 -23.50 -3.91 -8.19
N MET A 50 -22.54 -4.84 -8.10
CA MET A 50 -21.13 -4.59 -8.43
C MET A 50 -20.65 -5.44 -9.60
N THR A 51 -19.58 -5.00 -10.23
CA THR A 51 -18.89 -5.82 -11.23
C THR A 51 -17.99 -6.87 -10.58
N GLU A 52 -17.72 -7.96 -11.31
CA GLU A 52 -16.77 -8.99 -10.87
C GLU A 52 -15.36 -8.40 -10.65
N ARG A 53 -14.97 -7.45 -11.51
CA ARG A 53 -13.71 -6.72 -11.36
C ARG A 53 -13.65 -5.99 -10.02
N GLU A 54 -14.66 -5.17 -9.70
CA GLU A 54 -14.66 -4.42 -8.45
C GLU A 54 -14.66 -5.32 -7.21
N TYR A 55 -15.38 -6.44 -7.29
CA TYR A 55 -15.37 -7.47 -6.25
C TYR A 55 -13.96 -8.01 -6.00
N TYR A 56 -13.26 -8.47 -7.04
CA TYR A 56 -11.92 -9.04 -6.88
C TYR A 56 -10.88 -7.99 -6.50
N GLU A 57 -10.97 -6.76 -7.02
CA GLU A 57 -10.09 -5.67 -6.59
C GLU A 57 -10.11 -5.45 -5.07
N VAL A 58 -11.26 -5.62 -4.44
CA VAL A 58 -11.41 -5.58 -2.97
C VAL A 58 -11.01 -6.91 -2.34
N LYS A 59 -11.59 -8.04 -2.79
CA LYS A 59 -11.41 -9.37 -2.16
C LYS A 59 -9.94 -9.77 -2.07
N ASN A 60 -9.15 -9.43 -3.08
CA ASN A 60 -7.73 -9.76 -3.20
C ASN A 60 -6.87 -9.16 -2.09
N TYR A 61 -7.29 -8.06 -1.47
CA TYR A 61 -6.56 -7.49 -0.34
C TYR A 61 -6.42 -8.46 0.83
N LYS A 62 -7.38 -9.38 1.02
CA LYS A 62 -7.33 -10.36 2.12
C LYS A 62 -6.05 -11.20 2.08
N LYS A 63 -5.76 -11.85 0.95
CA LYS A 63 -4.54 -12.65 0.78
C LYS A 63 -3.27 -11.80 0.84
N ALA A 64 -3.31 -10.59 0.25
CA ALA A 64 -2.18 -9.68 0.28
C ALA A 64 -1.83 -9.22 1.71
N PHE A 65 -2.83 -8.93 2.54
CA PHE A 65 -2.65 -8.58 3.95
C PHE A 65 -2.20 -9.75 4.81
N GLU A 66 -2.74 -10.95 4.58
CA GLU A 66 -2.28 -12.17 5.25
C GLU A 66 -0.78 -12.42 5.00
N LEU A 67 -0.31 -12.19 3.76
CA LEU A 67 1.12 -12.20 3.45
C LEU A 67 1.86 -11.06 4.16
N LEU A 68 1.32 -9.85 4.16
CA LEU A 68 1.94 -8.68 4.81
C LEU A 68 2.23 -8.90 6.29
N LEU A 69 1.27 -9.45 7.03
CA LEU A 69 1.43 -9.71 8.46
C LEU A 69 2.55 -10.71 8.73
N LYS A 70 2.73 -11.70 7.85
CA LYS A 70 3.71 -12.80 8.00
C LYS A 70 5.07 -12.54 7.34
N ALA A 71 5.14 -11.59 6.41
CA ALA A 71 6.35 -11.33 5.63
C ALA A 71 7.50 -10.79 6.51
N ASP A 72 8.72 -10.98 6.05
CA ASP A 72 9.92 -10.41 6.67
C ASP A 72 9.96 -8.88 6.54
N ARG A 73 10.93 -8.26 7.22
CA ARG A 73 11.15 -6.81 7.19
C ARG A 73 11.66 -6.30 5.83
N VAL A 74 12.50 -7.08 5.15
CA VAL A 74 13.18 -6.65 3.93
C VAL A 74 12.29 -6.90 2.72
N ILE A 75 12.10 -5.86 1.89
CA ILE A 75 11.38 -5.98 0.63
C ILE A 75 12.33 -6.46 -0.45
N SER A 76 12.07 -7.65 -0.99
CA SER A 76 12.76 -8.19 -2.16
C SER A 76 11.91 -8.07 -3.43
N THR A 77 12.56 -8.22 -4.58
CA THR A 77 11.90 -8.34 -5.89
C THR A 77 10.79 -9.40 -5.87
N ASP A 78 11.02 -10.56 -5.26
CA ASP A 78 10.03 -11.62 -5.16
C ASP A 78 8.85 -11.26 -4.25
N LEU A 79 9.08 -10.54 -3.15
CA LEU A 79 8.00 -10.06 -2.28
C LEU A 79 7.08 -9.08 -3.03
N ILE A 80 7.66 -8.15 -3.79
CA ILE A 80 6.89 -7.20 -4.63
C ILE A 80 6.04 -7.98 -5.64
N LYS A 81 6.63 -8.97 -6.32
CA LYS A 81 5.91 -9.82 -7.28
C LYS A 81 4.81 -10.64 -6.61
N ASN A 82 5.01 -11.13 -5.38
CA ASN A 82 4.00 -11.86 -4.62
C ASN A 82 2.84 -10.95 -4.19
N TYR A 83 3.12 -9.71 -3.78
CA TYR A 83 2.05 -8.73 -3.52
C TYR A 83 1.24 -8.44 -4.78
N HIS A 84 1.93 -8.14 -5.89
CA HIS A 84 1.25 -7.91 -7.16
C HIS A 84 0.43 -9.13 -7.62
N ARG A 85 0.95 -10.35 -7.42
CA ARG A 85 0.25 -11.60 -7.70
C ARG A 85 -1.09 -11.66 -6.97
N TYR A 86 -1.10 -11.40 -5.66
CA TYR A 86 -2.35 -11.43 -4.89
C TYR A 86 -3.27 -10.28 -5.24
N ILE A 87 -2.76 -9.05 -5.35
CA ILE A 87 -3.56 -7.87 -5.68
C ILE A 87 -4.28 -8.02 -7.04
N MET A 88 -3.64 -8.69 -8.00
CA MET A 88 -4.18 -8.88 -9.36
C MET A 88 -4.70 -10.30 -9.65
N GLU A 89 -4.86 -11.14 -8.62
CA GLU A 89 -5.44 -12.48 -8.75
C GLU A 89 -6.86 -12.39 -9.33
N ASN A 90 -7.23 -13.25 -10.28
CA ASN A 90 -8.52 -13.21 -11.01
C ASN A 90 -8.79 -11.92 -11.82
N LEU A 91 -7.87 -10.96 -11.85
CA LEU A 91 -7.98 -9.74 -12.63
C LEU A 91 -7.11 -9.78 -13.88
N ARG A 92 -5.97 -10.46 -13.81
CA ARG A 92 -5.00 -10.60 -14.91
C ARG A 92 -4.27 -11.93 -14.85
N GLU A 93 -3.88 -12.45 -16.01
CA GLU A 93 -3.07 -13.67 -16.12
C GLU A 93 -1.58 -13.42 -15.81
N ASP A 94 -1.05 -12.25 -16.18
CA ASP A 94 0.33 -11.83 -15.92
C ASP A 94 0.54 -11.29 -14.49
N ASN A 95 -0.28 -11.71 -13.54
CA ASN A 95 -0.17 -11.30 -12.14
C ASN A 95 1.18 -11.77 -11.55
N GLY A 96 1.84 -10.90 -10.80
CA GLY A 96 3.22 -11.10 -10.33
C GLY A 96 4.31 -11.13 -11.41
N GLU A 97 4.02 -10.86 -12.69
CA GLU A 97 5.02 -10.74 -13.74
C GLU A 97 5.28 -9.28 -14.12
N PHE A 98 6.55 -8.90 -14.30
CA PHE A 98 6.88 -7.58 -14.81
C PHE A 98 6.36 -7.39 -16.25
N LYS A 99 6.06 -6.14 -16.59
CA LYS A 99 5.57 -5.75 -17.91
C LYS A 99 6.56 -6.18 -18.98
N LYS A 100 6.04 -6.74 -20.07
CA LYS A 100 6.79 -7.10 -21.29
C LYS A 100 6.66 -6.01 -22.38
N ILE A 101 5.69 -5.10 -22.20
CA ILE A 101 5.35 -4.02 -23.13
C ILE A 101 5.42 -2.69 -22.36
N GLN A 102 5.86 -1.62 -23.03
CA GLN A 102 5.90 -0.29 -22.45
C GLN A 102 4.49 0.17 -22.05
N ASN A 103 4.32 0.62 -20.81
CA ASN A 103 3.09 1.23 -20.32
C ASN A 103 3.29 2.73 -20.08
N ILE A 104 2.18 3.47 -20.06
CA ILE A 104 2.17 4.93 -19.87
C ILE A 104 1.22 5.23 -18.72
N ILE A 105 1.60 6.17 -17.86
CA ILE A 105 0.73 6.68 -16.81
C ILE A 105 -0.22 7.69 -17.48
N LEU A 106 -1.52 7.39 -17.48
CA LEU A 106 -2.54 8.24 -18.12
C LEU A 106 -2.46 9.68 -17.58
N GLY A 107 -2.31 10.66 -18.47
CA GLY A 107 -2.21 12.08 -18.09
C GLY A 107 -0.80 12.54 -17.67
N SER A 108 0.20 11.66 -17.71
CA SER A 108 1.61 12.01 -17.52
C SER A 108 2.36 12.07 -18.86
N VAL A 109 3.26 13.03 -18.99
CA VAL A 109 4.23 13.13 -20.11
C VAL A 109 5.44 12.22 -19.87
N ILE A 110 5.55 11.62 -18.68
CA ILE A 110 6.72 10.83 -18.26
C ILE A 110 6.59 9.40 -18.78
N GLU A 111 7.56 8.99 -19.59
CA GLU A 111 7.74 7.58 -19.94
C GLU A 111 8.17 6.77 -18.71
N THR A 112 7.48 5.65 -18.48
CA THR A 112 7.85 4.70 -17.42
C THR A 112 9.12 3.93 -17.79
N THR A 113 9.74 3.24 -16.83
CA THR A 113 10.93 2.42 -17.08
C THR A 113 10.69 1.40 -18.20
N LYS A 114 11.64 1.29 -19.13
CA LYS A 114 11.56 0.31 -20.23
C LYS A 114 11.48 -1.13 -19.70
N PRO A 115 10.65 -2.01 -20.28
CA PRO A 115 10.45 -3.39 -19.81
C PRO A 115 11.73 -4.15 -19.46
N TYR A 116 12.74 -4.10 -20.33
CA TYR A 116 14.00 -4.83 -20.15
C TYR A 116 14.88 -4.28 -19.02
N LEU A 117 14.62 -3.06 -18.53
CA LEU A 117 15.33 -2.46 -17.39
C LEU A 117 14.60 -2.71 -16.06
N VAL A 118 13.31 -3.06 -16.09
CA VAL A 118 12.48 -3.19 -14.87
C VAL A 118 13.12 -4.13 -13.83
N PRO A 119 13.61 -5.34 -14.18
CA PRO A 119 14.20 -6.22 -13.17
C PRO A 119 15.37 -5.59 -12.41
N THR A 120 16.30 -4.95 -13.12
CA THR A 120 17.46 -4.30 -12.52
C THR A 120 17.04 -3.09 -11.67
N VAL A 121 16.14 -2.26 -12.19
CA VAL A 121 15.71 -1.04 -11.48
C VAL A 121 14.89 -1.35 -10.23
N ILE A 122 14.12 -2.44 -10.21
CA ILE A 122 13.41 -2.90 -9.01
C ILE A 122 14.38 -3.49 -7.97
N GLU A 123 15.41 -4.22 -8.40
CA GLU A 123 16.45 -4.70 -7.50
C GLU A 123 17.18 -3.52 -6.84
N ASP A 124 17.57 -2.52 -7.63
CA ASP A 124 18.18 -1.28 -7.11
C ASP A 124 17.21 -0.54 -6.17
N TRP A 125 15.91 -0.52 -6.49
CA TRP A 125 14.88 0.09 -5.65
C TRP A 125 14.83 -0.57 -4.26
N CYS A 126 14.84 -1.91 -4.21
CA CYS A 126 14.84 -2.70 -2.98
C CYS A 126 16.07 -2.40 -2.13
N GLN A 127 17.27 -2.46 -2.72
CA GLN A 127 18.54 -2.21 -2.03
C GLN A 127 18.62 -0.77 -1.49
N ASN A 128 18.15 0.21 -2.26
CA ASN A 128 18.12 1.60 -1.81
C ASN A 128 17.15 1.82 -0.66
N LEU A 129 15.96 1.20 -0.67
CA LEU A 129 15.01 1.31 0.43
C LEU A 129 15.60 0.70 1.71
N GLU A 130 16.14 -0.53 1.62
CA GLU A 130 16.77 -1.21 2.75
C GLU A 130 17.93 -0.38 3.32
N TYR A 131 18.84 0.11 2.46
CA TYR A 131 19.95 0.94 2.89
C TYR A 131 19.48 2.19 3.64
N ARG A 132 18.47 2.90 3.12
CA ARG A 132 17.95 4.12 3.76
C ARG A 132 17.28 3.81 5.09
N LEU A 133 16.47 2.76 5.16
CA LEU A 133 15.80 2.35 6.41
C LEU A 133 16.80 1.92 7.49
N ASN A 134 17.86 1.19 7.13
CA ASN A 134 18.91 0.78 8.05
C ASN A 134 19.76 1.96 8.57
N ASN A 135 19.85 3.05 7.81
CA ASN A 135 20.64 4.22 8.19
C ASN A 135 19.83 5.36 8.82
N ALA A 136 18.49 5.33 8.70
CA ALA A 136 17.59 6.31 9.32
C ALA A 136 17.77 6.33 10.85
N LYS A 137 17.79 7.53 11.44
CA LYS A 137 17.94 7.78 12.88
C LYS A 137 16.64 8.21 13.53
N THR A 138 15.68 8.67 12.73
CA THR A 138 14.38 9.16 13.18
C THR A 138 13.24 8.53 12.40
N ASP A 139 12.04 8.51 12.99
CA ASP A 139 10.82 8.07 12.30
C ASP A 139 10.51 8.95 11.08
N GLY A 140 10.84 10.24 11.14
CA GLY A 140 10.71 11.16 10.00
C GLY A 140 11.58 10.74 8.80
N GLU A 141 12.84 10.37 9.03
CA GLU A 141 13.73 9.88 7.96
C GLU A 141 13.27 8.54 7.38
N LYS A 142 12.66 7.68 8.20
CA LYS A 142 12.04 6.43 7.73
C LYS A 142 10.83 6.72 6.83
N ILE A 143 9.93 7.61 7.27
CA ILE A 143 8.76 8.05 6.48
C ILE A 143 9.22 8.67 5.16
N GLU A 144 10.25 9.51 5.18
CA GLU A 144 10.85 10.06 3.96
C GLU A 144 11.38 8.98 3.03
N ALA A 145 12.10 7.99 3.56
CA ALA A 145 12.59 6.87 2.75
C ALA A 145 11.45 6.09 2.09
N ILE A 146 10.37 5.82 2.82
CA ILE A 146 9.22 5.06 2.33
C ILE A 146 8.47 5.83 1.25
N LEU A 147 8.16 7.12 1.48
CA LEU A 147 7.36 7.91 0.55
C LEU A 147 8.12 8.32 -0.72
N ASP A 148 9.42 8.61 -0.61
CA ASP A 148 10.27 8.84 -1.78
C ASP A 148 10.39 7.57 -2.63
N GLN A 149 10.52 6.40 -1.98
CA GLN A 149 10.54 5.13 -2.70
C GLN A 149 9.19 4.79 -3.34
N HIS A 150 8.08 5.18 -2.73
CA HIS A 150 6.76 5.07 -3.35
C HIS A 150 6.66 5.90 -4.64
N ILE A 151 7.13 7.16 -4.64
CA ILE A 151 7.20 7.98 -5.87
C ILE A 151 8.02 7.26 -6.96
N LYS A 152 9.19 6.72 -6.59
CA LYS A 152 10.06 5.99 -7.52
C LYS A 152 9.39 4.74 -8.07
N PHE A 153 8.70 3.97 -7.24
CA PHE A 153 7.96 2.77 -7.65
C PHE A 153 6.88 3.11 -8.68
N GLU A 154 6.09 4.16 -8.44
CA GLU A 154 5.06 4.62 -9.38
C GLU A 154 5.64 5.03 -10.73
N LYS A 155 6.83 5.65 -10.75
CA LYS A 155 7.54 6.02 -11.99
C LYS A 155 8.11 4.81 -12.74
N ILE A 156 8.64 3.82 -12.02
CA ILE A 156 9.11 2.57 -12.63
C ILE A 156 7.92 1.88 -13.32
N HIS A 157 6.78 1.87 -12.65
CA HIS A 157 5.53 1.29 -13.11
C HIS A 157 5.74 -0.15 -13.62
N PRO A 158 6.26 -1.06 -12.78
CA PRO A 158 6.85 -2.33 -13.20
C PRO A 158 5.86 -3.34 -13.79
N PHE A 159 4.56 -3.20 -13.53
CA PHE A 159 3.52 -4.15 -13.90
C PHE A 159 2.58 -3.60 -14.97
N GLY A 160 1.85 -4.47 -15.67
CA GLY A 160 0.88 -4.07 -16.70
C GLY A 160 -0.31 -3.27 -16.17
N ASP A 161 -0.73 -3.52 -14.92
CA ASP A 161 -1.77 -2.81 -14.15
C ASP A 161 -1.48 -3.08 -12.66
N GLY A 162 -2.21 -2.48 -11.73
CA GLY A 162 -2.10 -2.78 -10.29
C GLY A 162 -0.91 -2.13 -9.58
N ASN A 163 -0.14 -1.27 -10.28
CA ASN A 163 1.01 -0.56 -9.73
C ASN A 163 0.62 0.30 -8.52
N GLY A 164 -0.37 1.19 -8.67
CA GLY A 164 -0.85 2.05 -7.58
C GLY A 164 -1.23 1.30 -6.30
N ARG A 165 -1.97 0.19 -6.47
CA ARG A 165 -2.42 -0.66 -5.35
C ARG A 165 -1.25 -1.39 -4.69
N THR A 166 -0.31 -1.91 -5.49
CA THR A 166 0.89 -2.58 -5.00
C THR A 166 1.81 -1.58 -4.27
N GLY A 167 2.04 -0.40 -4.84
CA GLY A 167 2.87 0.65 -4.22
C GLY A 167 2.32 1.11 -2.87
N ARG A 168 1.01 1.35 -2.77
CA ARG A 168 0.38 1.68 -1.49
C ARG A 168 0.44 0.55 -0.46
N LEU A 169 0.39 -0.71 -0.89
CA LEU A 169 0.61 -1.85 0.00
C LEU A 169 2.07 -1.92 0.50
N LEU A 170 3.04 -1.56 -0.33
CA LEU A 170 4.46 -1.46 0.06
C LEU A 170 4.71 -0.35 1.09
N ILE A 171 3.95 0.76 1.04
CA ILE A 171 3.96 1.78 2.10
C ILE A 171 3.54 1.15 3.44
N ILE A 172 2.38 0.49 3.46
CA ILE A 172 1.85 -0.16 4.67
C ILE A 172 2.84 -1.20 5.22
N HIS A 173 3.38 -2.04 4.34
CA HIS A 173 4.40 -3.02 4.71
C HIS A 173 5.59 -2.34 5.39
N SER A 174 6.18 -1.35 4.72
CA SER A 174 7.39 -0.69 5.21
C SER A 174 7.15 -0.01 6.56
N CYS A 175 6.02 0.68 6.73
CA CYS A 175 5.65 1.29 8.01
C CYS A 175 5.60 0.24 9.13
N LEU A 176 4.83 -0.83 8.94
CA LEU A 176 4.61 -1.83 9.98
C LEU A 176 5.92 -2.57 10.35
N LYS A 177 6.75 -2.92 9.36
CA LYS A 177 8.03 -3.60 9.61
C LYS A 177 9.09 -2.68 10.22
N GLU A 178 8.92 -1.37 10.12
CA GLU A 178 9.78 -0.36 10.75
C GLU A 178 9.24 0.19 12.07
N ASN A 179 8.19 -0.45 12.62
CA ASN A 179 7.53 -0.06 13.86
C ASN A 179 6.87 1.34 13.81
N LEU A 180 6.35 1.72 12.64
CA LEU A 180 5.57 2.93 12.40
C LEU A 180 4.09 2.57 12.23
N ALA A 181 3.20 3.51 12.53
CA ALA A 181 1.80 3.35 12.17
C ALA A 181 1.67 3.35 10.63
N PRO A 182 0.77 2.55 10.04
CA PRO A 182 0.67 2.46 8.59
C PRO A 182 0.10 3.75 7.98
N ILE A 183 0.74 4.27 6.94
CA ILE A 183 0.24 5.44 6.23
C ILE A 183 -0.77 4.99 5.17
N LEU A 184 -2.04 5.39 5.34
CA LEU A 184 -3.11 5.17 4.37
C LEU A 184 -3.43 6.46 3.64
N ILE A 185 -3.42 6.42 2.31
CA ILE A 185 -3.82 7.54 1.47
C ILE A 185 -5.35 7.56 1.35
N PRO A 186 -6.05 8.56 1.91
CA PRO A 186 -7.51 8.62 1.84
C PRO A 186 -7.97 8.97 0.42
N LYS A 187 -9.03 8.32 -0.05
CA LYS A 187 -9.58 8.50 -1.40
C LYS A 187 -10.07 9.93 -1.66
N GLU A 188 -10.51 10.60 -0.60
CA GLU A 188 -10.98 11.99 -0.60
C GLU A 188 -9.85 12.96 -0.98
N GLU A 189 -8.60 12.60 -0.66
CA GLU A 189 -7.39 13.39 -0.94
C GLU A 189 -6.64 12.88 -2.18
N LYS A 190 -7.31 12.11 -3.07
CA LYS A 190 -6.70 11.58 -4.30
C LYS A 190 -5.99 12.68 -5.10
N GLY A 191 -6.60 13.85 -5.26
CA GLY A 191 -6.00 14.96 -6.00
C GLY A 191 -4.67 15.43 -5.38
N LYS A 192 -4.63 15.56 -4.05
CA LYS A 192 -3.42 15.93 -3.31
C LYS A 192 -2.32 14.87 -3.47
N TYR A 193 -2.68 13.60 -3.35
CA TYR A 193 -1.77 12.48 -3.55
C TYR A 193 -1.17 12.45 -4.97
N ILE A 194 -2.01 12.58 -6.01
CA ILE A 194 -1.53 12.61 -7.40
C ILE A 194 -0.60 13.81 -7.63
N ASN A 195 -0.89 14.97 -7.04
CA ASN A 195 -0.01 16.14 -7.13
C ASN A 195 1.38 15.88 -6.53
N PHE A 196 1.49 15.12 -5.44
CA PHE A 196 2.81 14.75 -4.89
C PHE A 196 3.59 13.82 -5.81
N LEU A 197 2.92 12.88 -6.47
CA LEU A 197 3.56 11.99 -7.43
C LEU A 197 4.06 12.73 -8.68
N THR A 198 3.30 13.71 -9.17
CA THR A 198 3.64 14.45 -10.40
C THR A 198 4.63 15.58 -10.18
N SER A 199 4.53 16.30 -9.06
CA SER A 199 5.45 17.40 -8.71
C SER A 199 6.73 16.94 -8.03
N GLU A 200 6.77 15.69 -7.57
CA GLU A 200 7.87 15.13 -6.79
C GLU A 200 8.22 15.96 -5.55
N ASN A 201 7.22 16.66 -5.00
CA ASN A 201 7.39 17.48 -3.81
C ASN A 201 7.46 16.59 -2.55
N ILE A 202 8.60 15.92 -2.39
CA ILE A 202 8.84 14.98 -1.30
C ILE A 202 8.70 15.64 0.08
N LYS A 203 9.11 16.91 0.22
CA LYS A 203 9.03 17.61 1.51
C LYS A 203 7.60 17.74 2.01
N GLU A 204 6.68 18.20 1.15
CA GLU A 204 5.27 18.30 1.52
C GLU A 204 4.60 16.94 1.62
N PHE A 205 5.03 15.95 0.81
CA PHE A 205 4.51 14.59 0.93
C PHE A 205 4.89 13.96 2.27
N VAL A 206 6.13 14.15 2.74
CA VAL A 206 6.59 13.67 4.06
C VAL A 206 5.83 14.34 5.19
N LYS A 207 5.63 15.66 5.13
CA LYS A 207 4.83 16.37 6.12
C LYS A 207 3.42 15.79 6.22
N TRP A 208 2.77 15.57 5.09
CA TRP A 208 1.45 14.94 5.07
C TRP A 208 1.47 13.48 5.53
N GLY A 209 2.50 12.72 5.17
CA GLY A 209 2.72 11.35 5.63
C GLY A 209 2.82 11.25 7.15
N ILE A 210 3.55 12.17 7.79
CA ILE A 210 3.64 12.28 9.25
C ILE A 210 2.27 12.60 9.86
N GLU A 211 1.48 13.49 9.26
CA GLU A 211 0.11 13.78 9.72
C GLU A 211 -0.79 12.54 9.65
N LEU A 212 -0.69 11.74 8.59
CA LEU A 212 -1.45 10.50 8.42
C LEU A 212 -0.99 9.42 9.41
N GLU A 213 0.32 9.27 9.59
CA GLU A 213 0.92 8.32 10.55
C GLU A 213 0.47 8.62 11.99
N ASN A 214 0.50 9.88 12.41
CA ASN A 214 0.07 10.29 13.74
C ASN A 214 -1.42 9.99 13.99
N LYS A 215 -2.29 10.28 13.01
CA LYS A 215 -3.72 9.95 13.10
C LYS A 215 -3.94 8.44 13.21
N GLU A 216 -3.16 7.66 12.48
CA GLU A 216 -3.25 6.20 12.53
C GLU A 216 -2.76 5.66 13.88
N ARG A 217 -1.70 6.26 14.45
CA ARG A 217 -1.20 5.94 15.79
C ARG A 217 -2.26 6.17 16.86
N GLU A 218 -2.95 7.31 16.84
CA GLU A 218 -4.08 7.57 17.74
C GLU A 218 -5.17 6.50 17.59
N ARG A 219 -5.45 6.07 16.35
CA ARG A 219 -6.44 5.04 16.07
C ARG A 219 -6.05 3.68 16.65
N ILE A 220 -4.78 3.29 16.53
CA ILE A 220 -4.26 2.06 17.16
C ILE A 220 -4.47 2.09 18.67
N GLU A 221 -4.16 3.21 19.33
CA GLU A 221 -4.37 3.35 20.77
C GLU A 221 -5.86 3.23 21.16
N LEU A 222 -6.78 3.76 20.35
CA LEU A 222 -8.22 3.63 20.61
C LEU A 222 -8.67 2.16 20.63
N PHE A 223 -8.27 1.37 19.63
CA PHE A 223 -8.59 -0.06 19.57
C PHE A 223 -7.93 -0.84 20.72
N TYR A 224 -6.67 -0.52 21.03
CA TYR A 224 -5.93 -1.17 22.09
C TYR A 224 -6.53 -0.93 23.48
N ASN A 225 -6.95 0.31 23.76
CA ASN A 225 -7.58 0.67 25.03
C ASN A 225 -8.97 0.04 25.16
N LYS A 226 -9.76 0.03 24.07
CA LYS A 226 -11.06 -0.66 24.04
C LYS A 226 -10.93 -2.13 24.42
N GLU A 227 -10.00 -2.88 23.82
CA GLU A 227 -9.82 -4.30 24.13
C GLU A 227 -9.35 -4.52 25.59
N LYS A 228 -8.61 -3.57 26.17
CA LYS A 228 -8.21 -3.63 27.58
C LYS A 228 -9.36 -3.41 28.55
N GLU A 229 -10.31 -2.54 28.21
CA GLU A 229 -11.48 -2.27 29.04
C GLU A 229 -12.51 -3.42 29.01
N GLU A 230 -12.49 -4.24 27.96
CA GLU A 230 -13.35 -5.42 27.79
C GLU A 230 -12.80 -6.70 28.46
N LYS A 231 -11.59 -6.66 29.03
CA LYS A 231 -10.93 -7.78 29.74
C LYS A 231 -10.92 -7.59 31.24
#